data_AF-A0A7U9T856-F1
#
_entry.id   AF-A0A7U9T856-F1
#
_cell.length_a   1.000
_cell.length_b   1.000
_cell.length_c   1.000
_cell.angle_alpha   90.00
_cell.angle_beta   90.00
_cell.angle_gamma   90.00
#
_symmetry.space_group_name_H-M   'P 1'
#
loop_
_entity.id
_entity.type
_entity.pdbx_description
1 polymer ?
#
loop_
_entity_poly.entity_id
_entity_poly.type
_entity_poly.pdbx_seq_one_letter_code
_entity_poly.pdbx_strand_id
1 'polypeptide(L)'
;MIKKDNVTREDARQILRKGILDMSVKRLIQMAQFGLAGNIELRNKIMLADNAFNHIDFHEENGCITFSVVKTNADYCYGSISFLVDAIVDISGCDDKDNPDEYLNVNIKLQDDTTIALKIAY
;
A
#
# COMPACT_ATOMS: atom_id res chain seq x y z
N MET A 1 29.10 -7.42 -19.42
CA MET A 1 27.71 -6.97 -19.60
C MET A 1 26.84 -7.72 -18.62
N ILE A 2 26.35 -7.06 -17.58
CA ILE A 2 25.37 -7.65 -16.66
C ILE A 2 24.00 -7.49 -17.33
N LYS A 3 23.35 -8.60 -17.68
CA LYS A 3 21.94 -8.60 -18.09
C LYS A 3 21.13 -8.11 -16.89
N LYS A 4 20.60 -6.88 -16.95
CA LYS A 4 19.45 -6.50 -16.12
C LYS A 4 18.28 -7.29 -16.69
N ASP A 5 17.77 -8.26 -15.94
CA ASP A 5 16.53 -8.93 -16.27
C ASP A 5 15.44 -7.86 -16.35
N ASN A 6 15.00 -7.55 -17.57
CA ASN A 6 13.84 -6.69 -17.80
C ASN A 6 12.61 -7.48 -17.39
N VAL A 7 12.26 -7.43 -16.11
CA VAL A 7 10.92 -7.80 -15.63
C VAL A 7 9.94 -6.99 -16.47
N THR A 8 9.11 -7.66 -17.28
CA THR A 8 8.13 -6.96 -18.10
C THR A 8 7.07 -6.36 -17.18
N ARG A 9 6.36 -5.32 -17.64
CA ARG A 9 5.24 -4.74 -16.86
C ARG A 9 4.23 -5.81 -16.45
N GLU A 10 4.00 -6.81 -17.31
CA GLU A 10 3.11 -7.93 -17.01
C GLU A 10 3.68 -8.85 -15.92
N ASP A 11 4.99 -9.11 -15.91
CA ASP A 11 5.62 -9.91 -14.85
C ASP A 11 5.50 -9.22 -13.48
N ALA A 12 5.75 -7.90 -13.42
CA ALA A 12 5.58 -7.11 -12.21
C ALA A 12 4.12 -7.13 -11.72
N ARG A 13 3.17 -6.96 -12.65
CA ARG A 13 1.73 -7.07 -12.40
C ARG A 13 1.34 -8.43 -11.82
N GLN A 14 1.82 -9.52 -12.40
CA GLN A 14 1.52 -10.87 -11.92
C GLN A 14 2.13 -11.13 -10.54
N ILE A 15 3.33 -10.62 -10.27
CA ILE A 15 3.96 -10.70 -8.95
C ILE A 15 3.14 -9.95 -7.90
N LEU A 16 2.75 -8.70 -8.20
CA LEU A 16 1.92 -7.88 -7.31
C LEU A 16 0.57 -8.53 -7.05
N ARG A 17 -0.12 -8.98 -8.10
CA ARG A 17 -1.44 -9.61 -8.00
C ARG A 17 -1.42 -10.89 -7.16
N LYS A 18 -0.42 -11.76 -7.37
CA LYS A 18 -0.22 -12.96 -6.52
C LYS A 18 0.04 -12.58 -5.06
N GLY A 19 0.76 -11.48 -4.82
CA GLY A 19 1.00 -10.96 -3.48
C GLY A 19 -0.27 -10.45 -2.80
N ILE A 20 -1.11 -9.71 -3.54
CA ILE A 20 -2.37 -9.15 -3.01
C ILE A 20 -3.43 -10.22 -2.75
N LEU A 21 -3.52 -11.28 -3.56
CA LEU A 21 -4.48 -12.36 -3.30
C LEU A 21 -4.13 -13.20 -2.05
N ASP A 22 -2.86 -13.18 -1.61
CA ASP A 22 -2.36 -13.81 -0.38
C ASP A 22 -1.91 -12.75 0.63
N MET A 23 -2.70 -11.69 0.78
CA MET A 23 -2.31 -10.50 1.55
C MET A 23 -2.08 -10.81 3.03
N SER A 24 -1.04 -10.23 3.61
CA SER A 24 -0.71 -10.31 5.03
C SER A 24 0.06 -9.07 5.47
N VAL A 25 0.19 -8.87 6.78
CA VAL A 25 1.01 -7.77 7.34
C VAL A 25 2.45 -7.83 6.82
N LYS A 26 3.03 -9.03 6.75
CA LYS A 26 4.38 -9.22 6.20
C LYS A 26 4.47 -8.73 4.74
N ARG A 27 3.47 -9.03 3.91
CA ARG A 27 3.43 -8.55 2.53
C ARG A 27 3.21 -7.05 2.45
N LEU A 28 2.39 -6.48 3.33
CA LEU A 28 2.17 -5.03 3.42
C LEU A 28 3.50 -4.30 3.68
N ILE A 29 4.33 -4.82 4.59
CA ILE A 29 5.65 -4.25 4.87
C ILE A 29 6.57 -4.41 3.64
N GLN A 30 6.57 -5.57 2.99
CA GLN A 30 7.36 -5.79 1.77
C GLN A 30 6.97 -4.84 0.63
N MET A 31 5.73 -4.37 0.58
CA MET A 31 5.27 -3.43 -0.44
C MET A 31 5.98 -2.08 -0.41
N ALA A 32 6.58 -1.69 0.73
CA ALA A 32 7.45 -0.52 0.82
C ALA A 32 8.64 -0.58 -0.16
N GLN A 33 9.03 -1.78 -0.59
CA GLN A 33 10.19 -2.01 -1.45
C GLN A 33 9.87 -1.93 -2.95
N PHE A 34 8.60 -1.89 -3.34
CA PHE A 34 8.18 -2.01 -4.75
C PHE A 34 7.90 -0.67 -5.45
N GLY A 35 8.10 0.47 -4.78
CA GLY A 35 7.89 1.79 -5.39
C GLY A 35 6.44 2.02 -5.86
N LEU A 36 5.48 1.52 -5.08
CA LEU A 36 4.06 1.54 -5.43
C LEU A 36 3.45 2.93 -5.23
N ALA A 37 2.42 3.21 -6.02
CA ALA A 37 1.61 4.41 -5.91
C ALA A 37 0.12 4.06 -5.91
N GLY A 38 -0.69 4.99 -5.41
CA GLY A 38 -2.12 4.76 -5.28
C GLY A 38 -2.82 5.75 -4.37
N ASN A 39 -3.93 5.29 -3.80
CA ASN A 39 -4.74 6.04 -2.85
C ASN A 39 -4.95 5.22 -1.58
N ILE A 40 -5.00 5.92 -0.46
CA ILE A 40 -5.35 5.37 0.85
C ILE A 40 -6.54 6.16 1.39
N GLU A 41 -7.57 5.45 1.80
CA GLU A 41 -8.69 5.99 2.58
C GLU A 41 -8.65 5.35 3.97
N LEU A 42 -8.69 6.18 5.01
CA LEU A 42 -8.89 5.80 6.39
C LEU A 42 -10.25 6.29 6.85
N ARG A 43 -11.03 5.39 7.44
CA ARG A 43 -12.38 5.69 7.93
C ARG A 43 -12.61 5.07 9.30
N ASN A 44 -13.18 5.86 10.20
CA ASN A 44 -13.74 5.35 11.46
C ASN A 44 -15.12 5.98 11.69
N LYS A 45 -15.66 5.87 12.91
CA LYS A 45 -17.01 6.36 13.24
C LYS A 45 -17.16 7.89 13.20
N ILE A 46 -16.06 8.63 13.23
CA ILE A 46 -16.05 10.09 13.39
C ILE A 46 -15.32 10.84 12.27
N MET A 47 -14.43 10.15 11.54
CA MET A 47 -13.50 10.76 10.60
C MET A 47 -13.39 9.93 9.33
N LEU A 48 -13.26 10.65 8.22
CA LEU A 48 -12.83 10.16 6.93
C LEU A 48 -11.59 10.98 6.54
N ALA A 49 -10.51 10.29 6.16
CA ALA A 49 -9.30 10.91 5.64
C ALA A 49 -8.84 10.12 4.43
N ASP A 50 -8.57 10.81 3.34
CA ASP A 50 -8.02 10.23 2.12
C ASP A 50 -6.71 10.93 1.75
N ASN A 51 -5.81 10.16 1.12
CA ASN A 51 -4.59 10.70 0.57
C ASN A 51 -4.17 9.90 -0.67
N ALA A 52 -3.45 10.54 -1.58
CA ALA A 52 -2.64 9.81 -2.54
C ALA A 52 -1.37 9.31 -1.84
N PHE A 53 -0.69 8.35 -2.44
CA PHE A 53 0.68 8.00 -2.08
C PHE A 53 1.48 7.63 -3.32
N ASN A 54 2.77 7.93 -3.27
CA ASN A 54 3.77 7.43 -4.22
C ASN A 54 5.01 6.91 -3.49
N HIS A 55 4.94 6.85 -2.17
CA HIS A 55 5.97 6.37 -1.28
C HIS A 55 5.32 5.65 -0.10
N ILE A 56 5.90 4.50 0.26
CA ILE A 56 5.49 3.70 1.40
C ILE A 56 6.76 3.42 2.19
N ASP A 57 6.72 3.66 3.50
CA ASP A 57 7.85 3.40 4.39
C ASP A 57 7.40 2.61 5.61
N PHE A 58 8.26 1.72 6.10
CA PHE A 58 8.04 0.96 7.33
C PHE A 58 9.13 1.30 8.34
N HIS A 59 8.72 1.91 9.44
CA HIS A 59 9.59 2.33 10.52
C HIS A 59 9.66 1.21 11.58
N GLU A 60 10.65 0.33 11.44
CA GLU A 60 10.82 -0.84 12.35
C GLU A 60 10.87 -0.44 13.83
N GLU A 61 11.46 0.73 14.14
CA GLU A 61 11.62 1.26 15.49
C GLU A 61 10.31 1.47 16.25
N ASN A 62 9.22 1.74 15.54
CA ASN A 62 7.91 2.02 16.14
C ASN A 62 6.78 1.16 15.53
N GLY A 63 7.12 0.21 14.65
CA GLY A 63 6.15 -0.67 13.99
C GLY A 63 5.12 0.08 13.15
N CYS A 64 5.44 1.27 12.67
CA CYS A 64 4.52 2.11 11.92
C CYS A 64 4.77 1.99 10.42
N ILE A 65 3.70 1.82 9.65
CA ILE A 65 3.74 1.95 8.21
C ILE A 65 3.15 3.30 7.80
N THR A 66 3.84 4.00 6.89
CA THR A 66 3.49 5.33 6.42
C THR A 66 3.29 5.32 4.92
N PHE A 67 2.15 5.85 4.47
CA PHE A 67 1.82 6.10 3.07
C PHE A 67 1.87 7.61 2.84
N SER A 68 2.76 8.06 1.96
CA SER A 68 3.01 9.49 1.76
C SER A 68 3.12 9.89 0.29
N VAL A 69 2.89 11.17 0.04
CA VAL A 69 3.20 11.80 -1.25
C VAL A 69 4.50 12.56 -1.10
N VAL A 70 5.54 12.06 -1.75
CA VAL A 70 6.88 12.67 -1.79
C VAL A 70 7.15 13.18 -3.19
N LYS A 71 7.70 14.40 -3.30
CA LYS A 71 8.18 14.90 -4.60
C LYS A 71 9.50 14.22 -4.94
N THR A 72 9.57 13.57 -6.10
CA THR A 72 10.85 13.03 -6.60
C THR A 72 11.86 14.18 -6.69
N ASN A 73 12.99 14.06 -5.97
CA ASN A 73 14.08 15.02 -5.83
C ASN A 73 13.91 16.15 -4.78
N ALA A 74 12.96 16.03 -3.85
CA ALA A 74 12.94 16.86 -2.66
C ALA A 74 12.48 16.05 -1.44
N ASP A 75 13.06 16.30 -0.26
CA ASP A 75 12.62 15.72 1.03
C ASP A 75 11.29 16.33 1.51
N TYR A 76 10.44 16.74 0.57
CA TYR A 76 9.19 17.43 0.84
C TYR A 76 8.02 16.45 0.75
N CYS A 77 7.39 16.21 1.90
CA CYS A 77 6.17 15.43 2.04
C CYS A 77 4.96 16.37 1.96
N TYR A 78 4.03 16.11 1.05
CA TYR A 78 2.79 16.89 0.90
C TYR A 78 1.67 16.41 1.83
N GLY A 79 1.79 15.19 2.35
CA GLY A 79 0.81 14.58 3.23
C GLY A 79 1.11 13.10 3.42
N SER A 80 0.74 12.57 4.58
CA SER A 80 0.92 11.17 4.91
C SER A 80 -0.20 10.63 5.77
N ILE A 81 -0.46 9.34 5.64
CA ILE A 81 -1.29 8.56 6.55
C ILE A 81 -0.41 7.45 7.12
N SER A 82 -0.38 7.34 8.44
CA SER A 82 0.45 6.37 9.16
C SER A 82 -0.38 5.60 10.17
N PHE A 83 -0.08 4.31 10.34
CA PHE A 83 -0.74 3.47 11.33
C PHE A 83 0.18 2.34 11.79
N LEU A 84 -0.09 1.81 12.99
CA LEU A 84 0.67 0.73 13.59
C LEU A 84 0.30 -0.61 12.96
N VAL A 85 1.29 -1.40 12.54
CA VAL A 85 1.04 -2.72 11.94
C VAL A 85 0.50 -3.72 12.96
N ASP A 86 0.89 -3.58 14.23
CA ASP A 86 0.40 -4.41 15.33
C ASP A 86 -1.07 -4.13 15.70
N ALA A 87 -1.61 -2.99 15.24
CA ALA A 87 -3.03 -2.69 15.40
C ALA A 87 -3.90 -3.39 14.35
N ILE A 88 -3.33 -4.07 13.35
CA ILE A 88 -4.07 -4.78 12.31
C ILE A 88 -4.70 -6.06 12.90
N VAL A 89 -6.01 -6.18 12.80
CA VAL A 89 -6.77 -7.38 13.21
C VAL A 89 -7.24 -8.21 12.02
N ASP A 90 -7.39 -7.58 10.86
CA ASP A 90 -7.75 -8.24 9.62
C ASP A 90 -7.12 -7.51 8.43
N ILE A 91 -6.69 -8.27 7.43
CA ILE A 91 -6.16 -7.75 6.18
C ILE A 91 -6.49 -8.70 5.03
N SER A 92 -6.99 -8.13 3.94
CA SER A 92 -7.31 -8.87 2.74
C SER A 92 -6.95 -8.05 1.50
N GLY A 93 -6.65 -8.74 0.41
CA GLY A 93 -6.45 -8.11 -0.88
C GLY A 93 -7.36 -8.73 -1.94
N CYS A 94 -7.74 -7.93 -2.93
CA CYS A 94 -8.57 -8.36 -4.04
C CYS A 94 -8.31 -7.53 -5.29
N ASP A 95 -8.77 -8.06 -6.42
CA ASP A 95 -8.79 -7.28 -7.66
C ASP A 95 -9.77 -6.11 -7.55
N ASP A 96 -9.46 -5.00 -8.22
CA ASP A 96 -10.41 -3.91 -8.36
C ASP A 96 -11.62 -4.36 -9.19
N LYS A 97 -12.83 -4.03 -8.72
CA LYS A 97 -14.06 -4.48 -9.38
C LYS A 97 -14.27 -3.83 -10.74
N ASP A 98 -13.88 -2.56 -10.84
CA ASP A 98 -14.17 -1.74 -12.01
C ASP A 98 -13.00 -1.77 -12.99
N ASN A 99 -11.76 -1.80 -12.47
CA ASN A 99 -10.53 -1.73 -13.26
C ASN A 99 -9.50 -2.77 -12.78
N PRO A 100 -9.81 -4.09 -12.84
CA PRO A 100 -8.95 -5.17 -12.33
C PRO A 100 -7.59 -5.26 -13.02
N ASP A 101 -7.47 -4.69 -14.23
CA ASP A 101 -6.24 -4.67 -15.01
C ASP A 101 -5.30 -3.51 -14.65
N GLU A 102 -5.81 -2.49 -13.96
CA GLU A 102 -5.08 -1.27 -13.61
C GLU A 102 -4.85 -1.12 -12.11
N TYR A 103 -5.72 -1.71 -11.28
CA TYR A 103 -5.68 -1.55 -9.84
C TYR A 103 -5.88 -2.84 -9.06
N LEU A 104 -5.27 -2.83 -7.87
CA LEU A 104 -5.47 -3.80 -6.79
C LEU A 104 -5.95 -3.10 -5.55
N ASN A 105 -6.80 -3.77 -4.78
CA ASN A 105 -7.32 -3.25 -3.54
C ASN A 105 -6.79 -4.05 -2.34
N VAL A 106 -6.46 -3.35 -1.26
CA VAL A 106 -6.17 -3.95 0.05
C VAL A 106 -7.10 -3.32 1.07
N ASN A 107 -7.79 -4.16 1.83
CA ASN A 107 -8.66 -3.74 2.92
C ASN A 107 -8.04 -4.18 4.24
N ILE A 108 -7.93 -3.26 5.18
CA ILE A 108 -7.34 -3.48 6.50
C ILE A 108 -8.35 -3.04 7.55
N LYS A 109 -8.50 -3.84 8.60
CA LYS A 109 -9.23 -3.46 9.81
C LYS A 109 -8.26 -3.34 10.97
N LEU A 110 -8.36 -2.24 11.71
CA LEU A 110 -7.61 -2.02 12.94
C LEU A 110 -8.43 -2.39 14.18
N GLN A 111 -7.74 -2.53 15.32
CA GLN A 111 -8.33 -2.88 16.63
C GLN A 111 -9.44 -1.92 17.10
N ASP A 112 -9.39 -0.65 16.69
CA ASP A 112 -10.32 0.41 17.09
C ASP A 112 -11.54 0.56 16.13
N ASP A 113 -11.80 -0.47 15.32
CA ASP A 113 -12.78 -0.47 14.22
C ASP A 113 -12.47 0.51 13.08
N THR A 114 -11.30 1.16 13.06
CA THR A 114 -10.86 1.91 11.88
C THR A 114 -10.65 0.96 10.70
N THR A 115 -11.22 1.30 9.56
CA THR A 115 -11.03 0.59 8.29
C THR A 115 -10.12 1.41 7.39
N ILE A 116 -9.18 0.74 6.72
CA ILE A 116 -8.30 1.35 5.74
C ILE A 116 -8.49 0.63 4.41
N ALA A 117 -8.72 1.40 3.35
CA ALA A 117 -8.80 0.91 1.99
C ALA A 117 -7.63 1.49 1.19
N LEU A 118 -6.80 0.61 0.64
CA LEU A 118 -5.73 0.97 -0.29
C LEU A 118 -6.17 0.59 -1.70
N LYS A 119 -5.97 1.50 -2.65
CA LYS A 119 -6.09 1.25 -4.09
C LYS A 119 -4.74 1.48 -4.73
N ILE A 120 -4.11 0.43 -5.22
CA ILE A 120 -2.71 0.40 -5.70
C ILE A 120 -2.70 0.27 -7.22
N ALA A 121 -1.89 1.07 -7.90
CA ALA A 121 -1.72 1.02 -9.36
C ALA A 121 -0.57 0.06 -9.78
N TYR A 122 -0.70 -0.57 -10.96
CA TYR A 122 0.33 -1.41 -11.61
C TYR A 122 1.30 -0.67 -12.53
#